data_AF-A0A836EX04-F1
#
_entry.id   AF-A0A836EX04-F1
#
_cell.length_a   1.000
_cell.length_b   1.000
_cell.length_c   1.000
_cell.angle_alpha   90.00
_cell.angle_beta   90.00
_cell.angle_gamma   90.00
#
_symmetry.space_group_name_H-M   'P 1'
#
loop_
_entity.id
_entity.type
_entity.pdbx_description
1 polymer ?
#
loop_
_entity_poly.entity_id
_entity_poly.type
_entity_poly.pdbx_seq_one_letter_code
_entity_poly.pdbx_strand_id
1 'polypeptide(L)'
;MTTVRYWFNEFERGRSFVFDEERPGRPADVTEKIVEKVHDMILANRRTKVHEIAEAVGMLYGTAFNILHDNLGMKKLSARDCSRWTTSGCGYQFQSMVELRYELHPPYSPDLVPCDFFLFLNLKKWLGGKKFTSNKEVIVKTEAYFVEFDKSYFSEGLKKWQKRWKKCILKGDYVEK
;
A
#
# COMPACT_ATOMS: atom_id res chain seq x y z
N MET A 1 -24.02 -56.57 -6.79
CA MET A 1 -25.21 -55.78 -7.18
C MET A 1 -25.64 -54.84 -6.04
N THR A 2 -24.82 -53.87 -5.66
CA THR A 2 -25.12 -52.97 -4.52
C THR A 2 -25.19 -51.51 -4.95
N THR A 3 -24.36 -51.09 -5.90
CA THR A 3 -24.33 -49.73 -6.45
C THR A 3 -25.58 -49.36 -7.25
N VAL A 4 -26.10 -50.27 -8.10
CA VAL A 4 -27.32 -49.99 -8.89
C VAL A 4 -28.54 -49.79 -7.99
N ARG A 5 -28.69 -50.61 -6.95
CA ARG A 5 -29.80 -50.51 -5.98
C ARG A 5 -29.67 -49.26 -5.10
N TYR A 6 -28.46 -48.86 -4.75
CA TYR A 6 -28.18 -47.63 -4.03
C TYR A 6 -28.60 -46.39 -4.85
N TRP A 7 -28.16 -46.29 -6.10
CA TRP A 7 -28.53 -45.17 -6.96
C TRP A 7 -30.04 -45.12 -7.26
N PHE A 8 -30.68 -46.27 -7.50
CA PHE A 8 -32.14 -46.34 -7.68
C PHE A 8 -32.91 -45.74 -6.48
N ASN A 9 -32.50 -46.09 -5.25
CA ASN A 9 -33.12 -45.54 -4.05
C ASN A 9 -32.83 -44.04 -3.84
N GLU A 10 -31.65 -43.54 -4.23
CA GLU A 10 -31.34 -42.11 -4.14
C GLU A 10 -32.12 -41.28 -5.16
N PHE A 11 -32.40 -41.82 -6.36
CA PHE A 11 -33.31 -41.18 -7.33
C PHE A 11 -34.75 -41.14 -6.82
N GLU A 12 -35.26 -42.23 -6.22
CA GLU A 12 -36.58 -42.26 -5.57
C GLU A 12 -36.68 -41.26 -4.40
N ARG A 13 -35.56 -40.97 -3.73
CA ARG A 13 -35.44 -39.94 -2.68
C ARG A 13 -35.36 -38.51 -3.23
N GLY A 14 -35.46 -38.32 -4.54
CA GLY A 14 -35.49 -37.02 -5.19
C GLY A 14 -34.12 -36.45 -5.59
N ARG A 15 -33.04 -37.23 -5.50
CA ARG A 15 -31.72 -36.83 -6.00
C ARG A 15 -31.75 -36.85 -7.54
N SER A 16 -31.60 -35.70 -8.20
CA SER A 16 -31.64 -35.59 -9.67
C SER A 16 -30.26 -35.47 -10.33
N PHE A 17 -29.19 -35.48 -9.52
CA PHE A 17 -27.82 -35.23 -9.96
C PHE A 17 -26.98 -36.52 -9.88
N VAL A 18 -26.22 -36.78 -10.94
CA VAL A 18 -25.47 -38.04 -11.15
C VAL A 18 -24.03 -37.95 -10.65
N PHE A 19 -23.51 -36.76 -10.37
CA PHE A 19 -22.12 -36.62 -9.94
C PHE A 19 -21.95 -36.90 -8.46
N ASP A 20 -20.72 -37.26 -8.10
CA ASP A 20 -20.33 -37.51 -6.72
C ASP A 20 -20.58 -36.28 -5.84
N GLU A 21 -21.15 -36.52 -4.65
CA GLU A 21 -21.23 -35.50 -3.61
C GLU A 21 -19.82 -35.14 -3.10
N GLU A 22 -19.72 -33.96 -2.47
CA GLU A 22 -18.47 -33.54 -1.84
C GLU A 22 -17.94 -34.62 -0.90
N ARG A 23 -16.77 -35.16 -1.25
CA ARG A 23 -16.10 -36.16 -0.42
C ARG A 23 -15.48 -35.46 0.78
N PRO A 24 -15.62 -35.99 2.00
CA PRO A 24 -14.90 -35.44 3.15
C PRO A 24 -13.39 -35.53 2.88
N GLY A 25 -12.76 -34.37 2.74
CA GLY A 25 -11.33 -34.24 2.53
C GLY A 25 -10.51 -34.59 3.77
N ARG A 26 -9.18 -34.56 3.64
CA ARG A 26 -8.25 -34.64 4.78
C ARG A 26 -8.61 -33.53 5.79
N PRO A 27 -8.71 -33.81 7.10
CA PRO A 27 -8.98 -32.77 8.08
C PRO A 27 -7.92 -31.68 7.97
N ALA A 28 -8.37 -30.42 7.93
CA ALA A 28 -7.46 -29.28 7.84
C ALA A 28 -6.62 -29.21 9.11
N ASP A 29 -5.29 -29.29 8.99
CA ASP A 29 -4.36 -29.05 10.11
C ASP A 29 -4.51 -27.63 10.68
N VAL A 30 -5.10 -26.72 9.88
CA VAL A 30 -5.38 -25.34 10.25
C VAL A 30 -6.86 -25.20 10.60
N THR A 31 -7.14 -25.02 11.89
CA THR A 31 -8.49 -24.71 12.40
C THR A 31 -8.74 -23.20 12.41
N GLU A 32 -10.00 -22.78 12.40
CA GLU A 32 -10.36 -21.34 12.46
C GLU A 32 -9.75 -20.62 13.67
N LYS A 33 -9.68 -21.30 14.83
CA LYS A 33 -9.05 -20.78 16.05
C LYS A 33 -7.57 -20.44 15.87
N ILE A 34 -6.88 -21.21 15.03
CA ILE A 34 -5.47 -20.97 14.71
C ILE A 34 -5.33 -19.71 13.85
N VAL A 35 -6.24 -19.52 12.89
CA VAL A 35 -6.25 -18.33 12.03
C VAL A 35 -6.55 -17.06 12.84
N GLU A 36 -7.51 -17.12 13.76
CA GLU A 36 -7.86 -16.01 14.64
C GLU A 36 -6.69 -15.62 15.56
N LYS A 37 -6.01 -16.60 16.16
CA LYS A 37 -4.81 -16.36 16.97
C LYS A 37 -3.69 -15.69 16.18
N VAL A 38 -3.46 -16.12 14.94
CA VAL A 38 -2.47 -15.50 14.03
C VAL A 38 -2.88 -14.06 13.71
N HIS A 39 -4.16 -13.82 13.46
CA HIS A 39 -4.70 -12.49 13.19
C HIS A 39 -4.50 -11.53 14.38
N ASP A 40 -4.80 -11.97 15.60
CA ASP A 40 -4.63 -11.17 16.81
C ASP A 40 -3.17 -10.83 17.09
N MET A 41 -2.25 -11.77 16.86
CA MET A 41 -0.81 -11.51 17.00
C MET A 41 -0.32 -10.40 16.05
N ILE A 42 -0.87 -10.34 14.83
CA ILE A 42 -0.51 -9.32 13.84
C ILE A 42 -1.10 -7.95 14.19
N LEU A 43 -2.33 -7.93 14.72
CA LEU A 43 -2.96 -6.69 15.20
C LEU A 43 -2.20 -6.11 16.40
N ALA A 44 -1.71 -6.96 17.31
CA ALA A 44 -0.90 -6.55 18.45
C ALA A 44 0.48 -6.01 18.03
N ASN A 45 1.13 -6.65 17.05
CA ASN A 45 2.40 -6.20 16.51
C ASN A 45 2.48 -6.39 14.99
N ARG A 46 2.34 -5.30 14.26
CA ARG A 46 2.40 -5.29 12.78
C ARG A 46 3.78 -5.68 12.22
N ARG A 47 4.85 -5.65 13.03
CA ARG A 47 6.21 -6.01 12.60
C ARG A 47 6.59 -7.48 12.84
N THR A 48 5.64 -8.29 13.31
CA THR A 48 5.86 -9.72 13.56
C THR A 48 6.28 -10.43 12.28
N LYS A 49 7.39 -11.18 12.35
CA LYS A 49 7.89 -11.93 11.21
C LYS A 49 7.18 -13.28 11.10
N VAL A 50 7.04 -13.81 9.89
CA VAL A 50 6.39 -15.12 9.63
C VAL A 50 7.00 -16.25 10.49
N HIS A 51 8.31 -16.20 10.75
CA HIS A 51 8.98 -17.20 11.60
C HIS A 51 8.55 -17.12 13.08
N GLU A 52 8.33 -15.91 13.62
CA GLU A 52 7.87 -15.69 15.00
C GLU A 52 6.43 -16.19 15.18
N ILE A 53 5.61 -16.03 14.14
CA ILE A 53 4.24 -16.57 14.09
C ILE A 53 4.28 -18.11 14.09
N ALA A 54 5.13 -18.69 13.25
CA ALA A 54 5.28 -20.14 13.14
C ALA A 54 5.72 -20.77 14.46
N GLU A 55 6.68 -20.15 15.16
CA GLU A 55 7.16 -20.61 16.47
C GLU A 55 6.10 -20.47 17.57
N ALA A 56 5.42 -19.32 17.64
CA ALA A 56 4.43 -19.05 18.69
C ALA A 56 3.17 -19.93 18.60
N VAL A 57 2.82 -20.36 17.39
CA VAL A 57 1.66 -21.23 17.15
C VAL A 57 2.08 -22.70 17.02
N GLY A 58 3.38 -22.99 16.90
CA GLY A 58 3.90 -24.35 16.79
C GLY A 58 3.58 -24.99 15.43
N MET A 59 3.68 -24.21 14.35
CA MET A 59 3.39 -24.66 12.98
C MET A 59 4.61 -24.53 12.07
N LEU A 60 4.54 -25.19 10.91
CA LEU A 60 5.56 -25.04 9.87
C LEU A 60 5.50 -23.64 9.27
N TYR A 61 6.66 -23.10 8.90
CA TYR A 61 6.79 -21.79 8.26
C TYR A 61 5.87 -21.63 7.04
N GLY A 62 5.81 -22.67 6.18
CA GLY A 62 4.97 -22.65 4.99
C GLY A 62 3.48 -22.54 5.32
N THR A 63 3.02 -23.21 6.38
CA THR A 63 1.64 -23.11 6.85
C THR A 63 1.32 -21.71 7.36
N ALA A 64 2.23 -21.10 8.15
CA ALA A 64 2.08 -19.72 8.61
C ALA A 64 2.03 -18.73 7.43
N PHE A 65 2.87 -18.94 6.42
CA PHE A 65 2.88 -18.13 5.21
C PHE A 65 1.57 -18.23 4.42
N ASN A 66 1.06 -19.45 4.21
CA ASN A 66 -0.21 -19.67 3.50
C ASN A 66 -1.40 -19.08 4.26
N ILE A 67 -1.43 -19.18 5.60
CA ILE A 67 -2.49 -18.55 6.40
C ILE A 67 -2.49 -17.03 6.20
N LEU A 68 -1.32 -16.40 6.19
CA LEU A 68 -1.21 -14.96 5.96
C LEU A 68 -1.70 -14.58 4.57
N HIS A 69 -1.30 -15.34 3.55
CA HIS A 69 -1.56 -14.98 2.15
C HIS A 69 -2.96 -15.39 1.67
N ASP A 70 -3.38 -16.62 1.96
CA ASP A 70 -4.57 -17.24 1.38
C ASP A 70 -5.81 -17.10 2.29
N ASN A 71 -5.65 -17.25 3.61
CA ASN A 71 -6.77 -17.10 4.54
C ASN A 71 -7.00 -15.63 4.94
N LEU A 72 -5.94 -14.91 5.27
CA LEU A 72 -6.02 -13.51 5.73
C LEU A 72 -5.86 -12.49 4.57
N GLY A 73 -5.49 -12.94 3.37
CA GLY A 73 -5.35 -12.05 2.20
C GLY A 73 -4.24 -11.00 2.34
N MET A 74 -3.31 -11.18 3.27
CA MET A 74 -2.29 -10.20 3.60
C MET A 74 -1.20 -10.18 2.54
N LYS A 75 -0.85 -8.97 2.08
CA LYS A 75 0.22 -8.73 1.12
C LYS A 75 1.43 -8.15 1.81
N LYS A 76 2.63 -8.56 1.36
CA LYS A 76 3.89 -8.03 1.86
C LYS A 76 4.01 -6.55 1.48
N LEU A 77 3.98 -5.68 2.48
CA LEU A 77 4.35 -4.28 2.34
C LEU A 77 5.88 -4.16 2.30
N SER A 78 6.42 -3.44 1.33
CA SER A 78 7.88 -3.28 1.21
C SER A 78 8.44 -2.40 2.34
N ALA A 79 9.75 -2.41 2.60
CA ALA A 79 10.36 -1.53 3.61
C ALA A 79 10.11 -0.03 3.33
N ARG A 80 9.88 0.35 2.07
CA ARG A 80 9.39 1.68 1.66
C ARG A 80 8.00 2.00 2.22
N ASP A 81 7.18 0.99 2.44
CA ASP A 81 5.81 1.08 2.93
C ASP A 81 5.73 0.92 4.46
N CYS A 82 6.82 0.56 5.14
CA CYS A 82 6.87 0.28 6.58
C CYS A 82 7.28 1.52 7.42
N SER A 83 8.10 2.42 6.86
CA SER A 83 8.36 3.76 7.43
C SER A 83 7.10 4.64 7.53
N ARG A 84 6.03 4.23 6.85
CA ARG A 84 4.71 4.88 6.78
C ARG A 84 3.83 4.71 8.02
N TRP A 85 4.11 3.74 8.91
CA TRP A 85 3.17 3.36 9.98
C TRP A 85 3.70 3.52 11.41
N THR A 86 4.98 3.83 11.61
CA THR A 86 5.55 4.03 12.96
C THR A 86 5.64 5.48 13.42
N THR A 87 4.93 6.40 12.76
CA THR A 87 4.76 7.78 13.25
C THR A 87 3.38 7.97 13.90
N SER A 88 2.81 6.91 14.45
CA SER A 88 1.64 6.95 15.32
C SER A 88 2.07 6.60 16.73
N GLY A 89 2.70 7.54 17.44
CA GLY A 89 3.03 7.33 18.86
C GLY A 89 4.26 8.07 19.36
N CYS A 90 4.22 9.41 19.36
CA CYS A 90 4.69 10.19 20.51
C CYS A 90 4.10 11.60 20.42
N GLY A 91 3.21 11.92 21.36
CA GLY A 91 2.84 13.30 21.69
C GLY A 91 4.01 14.03 22.33
N TYR A 92 3.80 15.33 22.59
CA TYR A 92 4.74 16.32 23.14
C TYR A 92 5.63 17.05 22.12
N GLN A 93 5.00 17.95 21.37
CA GLN A 93 5.18 19.40 21.53
C GLN A 93 4.21 20.12 20.58
N PHE A 94 2.96 20.27 21.02
CA PHE A 94 1.87 20.85 20.23
C PHE A 94 1.52 22.29 20.65
N GLN A 95 2.38 22.99 21.40
CA GLN A 95 2.01 24.27 22.03
C GLN A 95 2.88 25.49 21.69
N SER A 96 3.69 25.51 20.63
CA SER A 96 4.42 26.76 20.29
C SER A 96 4.76 27.01 18.81
N MET A 97 4.05 26.43 17.84
CA MET A 97 4.31 26.72 16.41
C MET A 97 3.03 26.95 15.59
N VAL A 98 2.13 27.78 16.09
CA VAL A 98 0.92 28.23 15.35
C VAL A 98 1.14 29.54 14.59
N GLU A 99 2.30 30.20 14.69
CA GLU A 99 2.45 31.57 14.18
C GLU A 99 2.92 31.71 12.72
N LEU A 100 3.26 30.63 12.01
CA LEU A 100 3.77 30.73 10.63
C LEU A 100 3.03 29.93 9.55
N ARG A 101 1.85 29.35 9.82
CA ARG A 101 1.06 28.59 8.83
C ARG A 101 1.93 27.63 7.99
N TYR A 102 2.86 26.91 8.62
CA TYR A 102 3.54 25.81 7.93
C TYR A 102 2.52 24.68 7.78
N GLU A 103 2.06 24.47 6.55
CA GLU A 103 1.25 23.31 6.20
C GLU A 103 1.97 22.06 6.71
N LEU A 104 1.29 21.24 7.51
CA LEU A 104 1.81 19.95 7.97
C LEU A 104 2.22 19.16 6.73
N HIS A 105 3.52 19.14 6.46
CA HIS A 105 4.07 18.37 5.36
C HIS A 105 4.43 17.00 5.93
N PRO A 106 3.72 15.93 5.55
CA PRO A 106 4.08 14.61 6.00
C PRO A 106 5.54 14.30 5.60
N PRO A 107 6.32 13.64 6.48
CA PRO A 107 7.67 13.23 6.15
C PRO A 107 7.70 12.47 4.82
N TYR A 108 8.70 12.76 3.98
CA TYR A 108 8.93 12.04 2.71
C TYR A 108 7.75 12.05 1.71
N SER A 109 7.07 13.19 1.55
CA SER A 109 5.96 13.36 0.59
C SER A 109 6.26 14.34 -0.56
N PRO A 110 7.30 14.12 -1.38
CA PRO A 110 7.63 15.02 -2.49
C PRO A 110 6.53 15.12 -3.55
N ASP A 111 5.56 14.21 -3.57
CA ASP A 111 4.37 14.26 -4.42
C ASP A 111 3.35 15.32 -3.99
N LEU A 112 3.46 15.82 -2.75
CA LEU A 112 2.63 16.88 -2.18
C LEU A 112 3.28 18.27 -2.24
N VAL A 113 4.57 18.38 -2.61
CA VAL A 113 5.23 19.69 -2.78
C VAL A 113 5.14 20.14 -4.25
N PRO A 114 4.47 21.26 -4.56
CA PRO A 114 4.41 21.80 -5.93
C PRO A 114 5.79 21.99 -6.57
N CYS A 115 6.78 22.37 -5.76
CA CYS A 115 8.17 22.51 -6.20
C CYS A 115 8.73 21.18 -6.72
N ASP A 116 8.56 20.07 -6.01
CA ASP A 116 9.16 18.79 -6.37
C ASP A 116 8.45 18.11 -7.54
N PHE A 117 7.12 18.02 -7.49
CA PHE A 117 6.38 17.26 -8.50
C PHE A 117 6.09 18.04 -9.78
N PHE A 118 6.09 19.37 -9.75
CA PHE A 118 5.73 20.21 -10.91
C PHE A 118 6.93 21.05 -11.36
N LEU A 119 7.43 21.96 -10.53
CA LEU A 119 8.46 22.93 -10.92
C LEU A 119 9.79 22.25 -11.29
N PHE A 120 10.37 21.51 -10.36
CA PHE A 120 11.64 20.81 -10.54
C PHE A 120 11.52 19.63 -11.49
N LEU A 121 10.35 19.00 -11.58
CA LEU A 121 10.12 17.94 -12.55
C LEU A 121 10.24 18.48 -13.99
N ASN A 122 9.63 19.63 -14.28
CA ASN A 122 9.71 20.24 -15.60
C ASN A 122 11.09 20.85 -15.86
N LEU A 123 11.69 21.49 -14.86
CA LEU A 123 13.07 21.99 -14.96
C LEU A 123 14.06 20.85 -15.25
N LYS A 124 13.94 19.72 -14.56
CA LYS A 124 14.82 18.55 -14.77
C LYS A 124 14.68 17.96 -16.17
N LYS A 125 13.45 17.92 -16.71
CA LYS A 125 13.22 17.52 -18.11
C LYS A 125 13.90 18.48 -19.08
N TRP A 126 13.80 19.78 -18.84
CA TRP A 126 14.42 20.81 -19.67
C TRP A 126 15.96 20.80 -19.59
N LEU A 127 16.52 20.49 -18.41
CA LEU A 127 17.96 20.30 -18.21
C LEU A 127 18.48 19.00 -18.85
N GLY A 128 17.60 18.03 -19.13
CA GLY A 128 17.96 16.73 -19.70
C GLY A 128 18.75 16.86 -20.99
N GLY A 129 19.96 16.30 -21.02
CA GLY A 129 20.83 16.30 -22.20
C GLY A 129 21.59 17.61 -22.46
N LYS A 130 21.37 18.67 -21.66
CA LYS A 130 22.13 19.92 -21.78
C LYS A 130 23.45 19.82 -21.04
N LYS A 131 24.54 20.22 -21.69
CA LYS A 131 25.84 20.41 -21.05
C LYS A 131 26.11 21.90 -20.93
N PHE A 132 26.59 22.32 -19.76
CA PHE A 132 26.98 23.69 -19.49
C PHE A 132 28.46 23.70 -19.12
N THR A 133 29.14 24.77 -19.51
CA THR A 133 30.59 24.93 -19.33
C THR A 133 30.95 25.69 -18.06
N SER A 134 30.00 26.46 -17.50
CA SER A 134 30.21 27.27 -16.31
C SER A 134 28.92 27.44 -15.50
N ASN A 135 29.05 27.63 -14.18
CA ASN A 135 27.92 27.94 -13.30
C ASN A 135 27.19 29.22 -13.72
N LYS A 136 27.91 30.23 -14.22
CA LYS A 136 27.29 31.47 -14.73
C LYS A 136 26.33 31.19 -15.89
N GLU A 137 26.71 30.26 -16.77
CA GLU A 137 25.89 29.84 -17.91
C GLU A 137 24.60 29.14 -17.46
N VAL A 138 24.68 28.31 -16.40
CA VAL A 138 23.52 27.62 -15.82
C VAL A 138 22.53 28.63 -15.25
N ILE A 139 23.02 29.63 -14.50
CA ILE A 139 22.17 30.65 -13.86
C ILE A 139 21.41 31.44 -14.92
N VAL A 140 22.12 32.02 -15.90
CA VAL A 140 21.50 32.84 -16.97
C VAL A 140 20.45 32.05 -17.75
N LYS A 141 20.75 30.79 -18.10
CA LYS A 141 19.80 29.95 -18.84
C LYS A 141 18.61 29.52 -17.99
N THR A 142 18.79 29.34 -16.68
CA THR A 142 17.70 28.99 -15.76
C THR A 142 16.79 30.18 -15.50
N GLU A 143 17.36 31.38 -15.36
CA GLU A 143 16.59 32.63 -15.26
C GLU A 143 15.76 32.86 -16.53
N ALA A 144 16.37 32.71 -17.71
CA ALA A 144 15.66 32.81 -18.98
C ALA A 144 14.50 31.81 -19.09
N TYR A 145 14.70 30.55 -18.65
CA TYR A 145 13.65 29.54 -18.61
C TYR A 145 12.46 29.97 -17.75
N PHE A 146 12.69 30.60 -16.60
CA PHE A 146 11.58 31.05 -15.74
C PHE A 146 10.88 32.31 -16.23
N VAL A 147 11.57 33.17 -16.98
CA VAL A 147 10.98 34.37 -17.60
C VAL A 147 9.99 34.02 -18.70
N GLU A 148 10.15 32.88 -19.37
CA GLU A 148 9.23 32.41 -20.41
C GLU A 148 7.84 32.01 -19.88
N PHE A 149 7.71 31.71 -18.58
CA PHE A 149 6.44 31.31 -17.98
C PHE A 149 5.66 32.48 -17.41
N ASP A 150 4.38 32.54 -17.75
CA ASP A 150 3.46 33.51 -17.18
C ASP A 150 2.85 33.01 -15.84
N LYS A 151 2.06 33.86 -15.20
CA LYS A 151 1.38 33.52 -13.93
C LYS A 151 0.46 32.30 -14.08
N SER A 152 -0.07 32.05 -15.28
CA SER A 152 -0.96 30.91 -15.53
C SER A 152 -0.26 29.56 -15.29
N TYR A 153 1.01 29.44 -15.68
CA TYR A 153 1.81 28.22 -15.48
C TYR A 153 1.90 27.83 -14.00
N PHE A 154 2.22 28.78 -13.12
CA PHE A 154 2.28 28.53 -11.67
C PHE A 154 0.89 28.23 -11.09
N SER A 155 -0.15 28.91 -11.59
CA SER A 155 -1.53 28.63 -11.19
C SER A 155 -1.97 27.20 -11.54
N GLU A 156 -1.50 26.65 -12.66
CA GLU A 156 -1.78 25.27 -13.06
C GLU A 156 -1.13 24.26 -12.10
N GLY A 157 0.11 24.52 -11.69
CA GLY A 157 0.82 23.75 -10.67
C GLY A 157 0.03 23.69 -9.34
N LEU A 158 -0.50 24.83 -8.90
CA LEU A 158 -1.34 24.92 -7.70
C LEU A 158 -2.69 24.19 -7.85
N LYS A 159 -3.33 24.26 -9.02
CA LYS A 159 -4.55 23.49 -9.29
C LYS A 159 -4.28 21.98 -9.25
N LYS A 160 -3.16 21.53 -9.82
CA LYS A 160 -2.72 20.12 -9.76
C LYS A 160 -2.44 19.70 -8.32
N TRP A 161 -1.81 20.57 -7.53
CA TRP A 161 -1.56 20.36 -6.12
C TRP A 161 -2.87 20.17 -5.33
N GLN A 162 -3.85 21.06 -5.48
CA GLN A 162 -5.17 20.91 -4.83
C GLN A 162 -5.86 19.58 -5.18
N LYS A 163 -5.76 19.14 -6.45
CA LYS A 163 -6.30 17.84 -6.88
C LYS A 163 -5.58 16.67 -6.20
N ARG A 164 -4.25 16.74 -6.05
CA ARG A 164 -3.45 15.73 -5.36
C ARG A 164 -3.78 15.65 -3.88
N TRP A 165 -3.91 16.79 -3.20
CA TRP A 165 -4.33 16.84 -1.80
C TRP A 165 -5.68 16.15 -1.58
N LYS A 166 -6.67 16.44 -2.43
CA LYS A 166 -7.98 15.75 -2.35
C LYS A 166 -7.84 14.24 -2.51
N LYS A 167 -6.97 13.77 -3.42
CA LYS A 167 -6.71 12.33 -3.62
C LYS A 167 -5.99 11.70 -2.43
N CYS A 168 -5.01 12.38 -1.83
CA CYS A 168 -4.29 11.92 -0.64
C CYS A 168 -5.21 11.79 0.57
N ILE A 169 -6.10 12.77 0.79
CA ILE A 169 -7.07 12.75 1.90
C ILE A 169 -8.05 11.57 1.76
N LEU A 170 -8.48 11.26 0.54
CA LEU A 170 -9.47 10.20 0.28
C LEU A 170 -8.89 8.78 0.29
N LYS A 171 -7.62 8.59 -0.12
CA LYS A 171 -7.03 7.26 -0.29
C LYS A 171 -5.86 6.94 0.66
N GLY A 172 -5.23 7.93 1.30
CA GLY A 172 -4.05 7.71 2.15
C GLY A 172 -2.80 7.22 1.40
N ASP A 173 -2.88 7.01 0.08
CA ASP A 173 -1.81 6.49 -0.76
C ASP A 173 -1.09 7.59 -1.56
N TYR A 174 0.21 7.38 -1.82
CA TYR A 174 1.02 8.26 -2.69
C TYR A 174 0.33 8.44 -4.04
N VAL A 175 0.34 9.67 -4.57
CA VAL A 175 -0.28 9.93 -5.87
C VAL A 175 0.69 9.51 -6.97
N GLU A 176 0.42 8.37 -7.60
CA GLU A 176 1.14 7.93 -8.81
C GLU A 176 1.14 9.00 -9.90
N LYS A 177 2.26 9.06 -10.64
CA LYS A 177 2.57 10.05 -11.69
C LYS A 177 1.77 9.82 -12.97
#